data_AF-A0A1V5AVN3-F1
#
_entry.id   AF-A0A1V5AVN3-F1
#
_cell.length_a   1.000
_cell.length_b   1.000
_cell.length_c   1.000
_cell.angle_alpha   90.00
_cell.angle_beta   90.00
_cell.angle_gamma   90.00
#
_symmetry.space_group_name_H-M   'P 1'
#
loop_
_entity.id
_entity.type
_entity.pdbx_description
1 polymer ?
#
loop_
_entity_poly.entity_id
_entity_poly.type
_entity_poly.pdbx_seq_one_letter_code
_entity_poly.pdbx_strand_id
1 'polypeptide(L)'
;MGNKLENASRSSIDIKDSYEFYVLALKELNKSNEQDAFIYYDRANHELIAAINNNKWSVNGYRIHSPRTISYSFKNSGLYSIIYSVIFTMCFVYLTYHYGDLKIQNVPLWSAFYSGFGAYSYILGSSIKKFYQNGIIENDKSGWFVTIPVLCMISGYMVYLIFNNSIGNESVDRVSITILICFLAGSITCWYLLKEGTNIHL
;
A
#
# COMPACT_ATOMS: atom_id res chain seq x y z
N MET A 1 -4.46 -9.43 16.72
CA MET A 1 -4.72 -10.80 16.22
C MET A 1 -6.17 -11.23 16.32
N GLY A 2 -6.89 -10.99 17.43
CA GLY A 2 -8.30 -11.40 17.61
C GLY A 2 -9.22 -11.11 16.41
N ASN A 3 -9.26 -9.88 15.90
CA ASN A 3 -10.05 -9.53 14.71
C ASN A 3 -9.64 -10.30 13.44
N LYS A 4 -8.36 -10.65 13.28
CA LYS A 4 -7.87 -11.42 12.13
C LYS A 4 -8.36 -12.86 12.18
N LEU A 5 -8.39 -13.46 13.36
CA LEU A 5 -8.92 -14.80 13.61
C LEU A 5 -10.43 -14.84 13.44
N GLU A 6 -11.15 -13.85 13.95
CA GLU A 6 -12.62 -13.72 13.78
C GLU A 6 -13.01 -13.54 12.30
N ASN A 7 -12.26 -12.72 11.55
CA ASN A 7 -12.50 -12.56 10.12
C ASN A 7 -12.20 -13.85 9.35
N ALA A 8 -11.23 -14.65 9.78
CA ALA A 8 -10.83 -15.89 9.12
C ALA A 8 -11.84 -17.01 9.39
N SER A 9 -12.34 -17.12 10.63
CA SER A 9 -13.43 -18.04 10.98
C SER A 9 -14.72 -17.71 10.23
N ARG A 10 -15.10 -16.41 10.15
CA ARG A 10 -16.24 -15.94 9.34
C ARG A 10 -16.10 -16.23 7.85
N SER A 11 -14.86 -16.35 7.37
CA SER A 11 -14.56 -16.70 5.98
C SER A 11 -14.44 -18.22 5.78
N SER A 12 -14.80 -19.04 6.78
CA SER A 12 -14.72 -20.51 6.79
C SER A 12 -13.33 -21.07 6.51
N ILE A 13 -12.30 -20.37 6.99
CA ILE A 13 -10.91 -20.83 6.93
C ILE A 13 -10.63 -21.62 8.22
N ASP A 14 -9.94 -22.74 8.10
CA ASP A 14 -9.51 -23.50 9.28
C ASP A 14 -8.44 -22.71 10.02
N ILE A 15 -8.74 -22.33 11.27
CA ILE A 15 -7.89 -21.48 12.10
C ILE A 15 -7.48 -22.17 13.40
N LYS A 16 -7.76 -23.47 13.55
CA LYS A 16 -7.61 -24.18 14.82
C LYS A 16 -6.20 -24.03 15.39
N ASP A 17 -5.19 -24.34 14.57
CA ASP A 17 -3.78 -24.30 15.00
C ASP A 17 -3.31 -22.87 15.33
N SER A 18 -3.72 -21.89 14.52
CA SER A 18 -3.41 -20.48 14.77
C SER A 18 -4.07 -19.95 16.05
N TYR A 19 -5.31 -20.36 16.33
CA TYR A 19 -6.03 -19.98 17.54
C TYR A 19 -5.39 -20.58 18.80
N GLU A 20 -4.95 -21.84 18.74
CA GLU A 20 -4.25 -22.50 19.86
C GLU A 20 -2.94 -21.78 20.23
N PHE A 21 -2.13 -21.41 19.25
CA PHE A 21 -0.91 -20.62 19.49
C PHE A 21 -1.21 -19.20 20.00
N TYR A 22 -2.29 -18.57 19.54
CA TYR A 22 -2.70 -17.25 20.05
C TYR A 22 -3.14 -17.30 21.52
N VAL A 23 -3.86 -18.36 21.92
CA VAL A 23 -4.24 -18.57 23.33
C VAL A 23 -3.01 -18.86 24.19
N LEU A 24 -2.02 -19.60 23.68
CA LEU A 24 -0.74 -19.80 24.37
C LEU A 24 0.02 -18.48 24.56
N ALA A 25 0.06 -17.63 23.54
CA ALA A 25 0.65 -16.30 23.64
C ALA A 25 -0.02 -15.45 24.73
N LEU A 26 -1.35 -15.46 24.82
CA LEU A 26 -2.09 -14.75 25.89
C LEU A 26 -1.81 -15.32 27.29
N LYS A 27 -1.64 -16.63 27.41
CA LYS A 27 -1.28 -17.28 28.68
C LYS A 27 0.11 -16.88 29.14
N GLU A 28 1.10 -16.84 28.26
CA GLU A 28 2.46 -16.41 28.60
C GLU A 28 2.54 -14.90 28.88
N LEU A 29 1.74 -14.10 28.16
CA LEU A 29 1.63 -12.67 28.43
C LEU A 29 1.02 -12.39 29.81
N ASN A 30 0.01 -13.16 30.23
CA ASN A 30 -0.56 -13.09 31.57
C ASN A 30 0.41 -13.54 32.68
N LYS A 31 1.46 -14.29 32.34
CA LYS A 31 2.55 -14.65 33.26
C LYS A 31 3.70 -13.62 33.24
N SER A 32 3.54 -12.50 32.55
CA SER A 32 4.56 -11.47 32.32
C SER A 32 5.81 -11.96 31.57
N ASN A 33 5.70 -13.04 30.80
CA ASN A 33 6.78 -13.55 29.96
C ASN A 33 6.62 -13.05 28.52
N GLU A 34 7.10 -11.84 28.27
CA GLU A 34 6.88 -11.12 27.00
C GLU A 34 7.61 -11.75 25.81
N GLN A 35 8.80 -12.33 26.03
CA GLN A 35 9.60 -12.94 24.96
C GLN A 35 8.91 -14.17 24.38
N ASP A 36 8.45 -15.08 25.24
CA ASP A 36 7.75 -16.29 24.79
C ASP A 36 6.36 -15.94 24.23
N ALA A 37 5.67 -14.96 24.82
CA ALA A 37 4.41 -14.46 24.28
C ALA A 37 4.58 -13.94 22.84
N PHE A 38 5.68 -13.22 22.55
CA PHE A 38 5.97 -12.75 21.20
C PHE A 38 6.23 -13.91 20.22
N ILE A 39 7.00 -14.92 20.62
CA ILE A 39 7.29 -16.09 19.78
C ILE A 39 6.02 -16.86 19.43
N TYR A 40 5.14 -17.11 20.42
CA TYR A 40 3.86 -17.77 20.18
C TYR A 40 2.92 -16.93 19.32
N TYR A 41 2.95 -15.60 19.47
CA TYR A 41 2.18 -14.69 18.64
C TYR A 41 2.65 -14.70 17.18
N ASP A 42 3.95 -14.70 16.95
CA ASP A 42 4.54 -14.78 15.60
C ASP A 42 4.21 -16.12 14.94
N ARG A 43 4.34 -17.21 15.68
CA ARG A 43 3.94 -18.55 15.23
C ARG A 43 2.45 -18.64 14.90
N ALA A 44 1.59 -18.03 15.71
CA ALA A 44 0.15 -17.95 15.43
C ALA A 44 -0.13 -17.23 14.11
N ASN A 45 0.59 -16.14 13.80
CA ASN A 45 0.49 -15.46 12.50
C ASN A 45 0.96 -16.34 11.35
N HIS A 46 2.08 -17.04 11.52
CA HIS A 46 2.63 -17.92 10.49
C HIS A 46 1.65 -19.04 10.12
N GLU A 47 1.06 -19.71 11.12
CA GLU A 47 0.06 -20.76 10.89
C GLU A 47 -1.23 -20.20 10.25
N LEU A 48 -1.64 -18.98 10.62
CA LEU A 48 -2.77 -18.31 9.99
C LEU A 48 -2.52 -18.08 8.48
N ILE A 49 -1.32 -17.58 8.14
CA ILE A 49 -0.92 -17.33 6.76
C ILE A 49 -0.83 -18.65 5.99
N ALA A 50 -0.28 -19.70 6.59
CA ALA A 50 -0.20 -21.03 5.99
C ALA A 50 -1.59 -21.61 5.69
N ALA A 51 -2.52 -21.56 6.65
CA ALA A 51 -3.89 -22.03 6.47
C ALA A 51 -4.62 -21.28 5.36
N ILE A 52 -4.39 -19.98 5.24
CA ILE A 52 -4.98 -19.13 4.20
C ILE A 52 -4.39 -19.46 2.83
N ASN A 53 -3.07 -19.66 2.76
CA ASN A 53 -2.38 -20.02 1.53
C ASN A 53 -2.69 -21.43 1.04
N ASN A 54 -3.01 -22.35 1.95
CA ASN A 54 -3.43 -23.72 1.64
C ASN A 54 -4.88 -23.79 1.15
N ASN A 55 -5.70 -22.77 1.41
CA ASN A 55 -7.08 -22.64 0.93
C ASN A 55 -7.15 -22.19 -0.55
N LYS A 56 -6.52 -22.97 -1.43
CA LYS A 56 -6.52 -22.81 -2.90
C LYS A 56 -7.41 -23.88 -3.54
N TRP A 57 -8.28 -23.47 -4.45
CA TRP A 57 -9.04 -24.40 -5.29
C TRP A 57 -8.23 -24.74 -6.53
N SER A 58 -8.13 -26.02 -6.87
CA SER A 58 -7.57 -26.45 -8.15
C SER A 58 -8.68 -26.53 -9.19
N VAL A 59 -8.63 -25.67 -10.20
CA VAL A 59 -9.49 -25.77 -11.39
C VAL A 59 -8.56 -25.95 -12.59
N ASN A 60 -8.72 -27.07 -13.32
CA ASN A 60 -7.93 -27.40 -14.52
C ASN A 60 -6.41 -27.22 -14.36
N GLY A 61 -5.83 -27.71 -13.25
CA GLY A 61 -4.38 -27.66 -13.00
C GLY A 61 -3.84 -26.33 -12.48
N TYR A 62 -4.64 -25.26 -12.51
CA TYR A 62 -4.28 -23.98 -11.91
C TYR A 62 -4.78 -23.91 -10.46
N ARG A 63 -3.87 -23.60 -9.53
CA ARG A 63 -4.19 -23.36 -8.11
C ARG A 63 -4.62 -21.92 -7.93
N ILE A 64 -5.93 -21.66 -7.97
CA ILE A 64 -6.51 -20.33 -7.80
C ILE A 64 -6.92 -20.18 -6.32
N HIS A 65 -6.67 -19.02 -5.72
CA HIS A 65 -7.16 -18.75 -4.38
C HIS A 65 -8.69 -18.78 -4.34
N SER A 66 -9.27 -19.42 -3.32
CA SER A 66 -10.73 -19.50 -3.18
C SER A 66 -11.34 -18.07 -3.07
N PRO A 67 -12.57 -17.86 -3.58
CA PRO A 67 -13.31 -16.61 -3.36
C PRO A 67 -13.47 -16.24 -1.87
N ARG A 68 -13.36 -17.22 -0.97
CA ARG A 68 -13.36 -17.02 0.49
C ARG A 68 -12.06 -16.36 0.99
N THR A 69 -10.92 -16.78 0.44
CA THR A 69 -9.61 -16.18 0.69
C THR A 69 -9.55 -14.75 0.15
N ILE A 70 -10.19 -14.51 -0.99
CA ILE A 70 -10.35 -13.18 -1.59
C ILE A 70 -11.25 -12.29 -0.70
N SER A 71 -12.39 -12.79 -0.22
CA SER A 71 -13.27 -12.04 0.70
C SER A 71 -12.61 -11.70 2.04
N TYR A 72 -11.84 -12.62 2.61
CA TYR A 72 -11.00 -12.36 3.79
C TYR A 72 -9.99 -11.25 3.52
N SER A 73 -9.34 -11.28 2.35
CA SER A 73 -8.35 -10.29 1.92
C SER A 73 -8.94 -8.91 1.64
N PHE A 74 -10.18 -8.85 1.12
CA PHE A 74 -10.95 -7.61 1.05
C PHE A 74 -11.21 -7.06 2.46
N LYS A 75 -11.65 -7.89 3.42
CA LYS A 75 -11.96 -7.44 4.78
C LYS A 75 -10.73 -7.00 5.59
N ASN A 76 -9.55 -7.51 5.28
CA ASN A 76 -8.32 -7.27 6.06
C ASN A 76 -7.33 -6.28 5.42
N SER A 77 -7.72 -5.58 4.34
CA SER A 77 -7.14 -4.31 3.86
C SER A 77 -6.16 -4.31 2.68
N GLY A 78 -5.71 -5.46 2.14
CA GLY A 78 -4.67 -5.48 1.10
C GLY A 78 -5.14 -5.24 -0.35
N LEU A 79 -6.37 -5.63 -0.70
CA LEU A 79 -6.87 -5.53 -2.09
C LEU A 79 -7.44 -4.15 -2.43
N TYR A 80 -7.94 -3.42 -1.43
CA TYR A 80 -8.49 -2.08 -1.65
C TYR A 80 -7.41 -1.10 -2.13
N SER A 81 -6.19 -1.17 -1.59
CA SER A 81 -5.09 -0.29 -2.02
C SER A 81 -4.77 -0.47 -3.50
N ILE A 82 -4.82 -1.69 -4.03
CA ILE A 82 -4.58 -1.98 -5.44
C ILE A 82 -5.69 -1.38 -6.30
N ILE A 83 -6.96 -1.60 -5.94
CA ILE A 83 -8.11 -1.07 -6.68
C ILE A 83 -8.10 0.45 -6.68
N TYR A 84 -7.91 1.09 -5.52
CA TYR A 84 -7.80 2.54 -5.42
C TYR A 84 -6.62 3.06 -6.23
N SER A 85 -5.45 2.41 -6.15
CA SER A 85 -4.30 2.84 -6.94
C SER A 85 -4.59 2.82 -8.43
N VAL A 86 -5.23 1.76 -8.96
CA VAL A 86 -5.62 1.69 -10.37
C VAL A 86 -6.62 2.79 -10.76
N ILE A 87 -7.65 3.02 -9.94
CA ILE A 87 -8.66 4.08 -10.18
C ILE A 87 -8.01 5.46 -10.20
N PHE A 88 -7.14 5.76 -9.23
CA PHE A 88 -6.48 7.06 -9.14
C PHE A 88 -5.40 7.24 -10.21
N THR A 89 -4.70 6.18 -10.61
CA THR A 89 -3.81 6.19 -11.80
C THR A 89 -4.60 6.60 -13.04
N MET A 90 -5.77 6.00 -13.28
CA MET A 90 -6.64 6.41 -14.41
C MET A 90 -7.11 7.86 -14.26
N CYS A 91 -7.47 8.29 -13.05
CA CYS A 91 -7.87 9.66 -12.77
C CYS A 91 -6.75 10.68 -13.08
N PHE A 92 -5.50 10.40 -12.67
CA PHE A 92 -4.36 11.28 -12.97
C PHE A 92 -3.98 11.31 -14.44
N VAL A 93 -4.11 10.18 -15.14
CA VAL A 93 -3.92 10.14 -16.60
C VAL A 93 -4.98 11.02 -17.28
N TYR A 94 -6.24 10.90 -16.86
CA TYR A 94 -7.34 11.73 -17.36
C TYR A 94 -7.11 13.23 -17.07
N LEU A 95 -6.72 13.57 -15.84
CA LEU A 95 -6.42 14.94 -15.42
C LEU A 95 -5.24 15.52 -16.21
N THR A 96 -4.18 14.74 -16.44
CA THR A 96 -3.03 15.17 -17.24
C THR A 96 -3.42 15.41 -18.69
N TYR A 97 -4.25 14.54 -19.27
CA TYR A 97 -4.67 14.67 -20.67
C TYR A 97 -5.55 15.90 -20.92
N HIS A 98 -6.49 16.20 -20.01
CA HIS A 98 -7.43 17.30 -20.20
C HIS A 98 -6.99 18.64 -19.60
N TYR A 99 -6.20 18.62 -18.53
CA TYR A 99 -5.85 19.80 -17.74
C TYR A 99 -4.34 20.01 -17.57
N GLY A 100 -3.51 19.22 -18.25
CA GLY A 100 -2.04 19.30 -18.14
C GLY A 100 -1.47 20.67 -18.53
N ASP A 101 -2.10 21.34 -19.51
CA ASP A 101 -1.65 22.64 -20.03
C ASP A 101 -2.11 23.84 -19.17
N LEU A 102 -3.01 23.62 -18.22
CA LEU A 102 -3.44 24.69 -17.31
C LEU A 102 -2.29 25.08 -16.38
N LYS A 103 -2.15 26.39 -16.14
CA LYS A 103 -1.11 26.95 -15.28
C LYS A 103 -1.73 27.68 -14.10
N ILE A 104 -1.21 27.43 -12.90
CA ILE A 104 -1.49 28.22 -11.69
C ILE A 104 -0.19 28.92 -11.32
N GLN A 105 -0.20 30.26 -11.25
CA GLN A 105 1.02 31.06 -10.99
C GLN A 105 2.21 30.66 -11.89
N ASN A 106 1.96 30.48 -13.20
CA ASN A 106 2.93 30.02 -14.21
C ASN A 106 3.49 28.60 -14.00
N VAL A 107 3.03 27.85 -13.01
CA VAL A 107 3.36 26.43 -12.82
C VAL A 107 2.31 25.58 -13.54
N PRO A 108 2.70 24.70 -14.46
CA PRO A 108 1.78 23.82 -15.15
C PRO A 108 1.30 22.72 -14.20
N LEU A 109 0.00 22.45 -14.25
CA LEU A 109 -0.69 21.48 -13.39
C LEU A 109 -0.21 20.04 -13.59
N TRP A 110 0.37 19.72 -14.76
CA TRP A 110 0.99 18.41 -14.97
C TRP A 110 2.06 18.10 -13.93
N SER A 111 2.80 19.08 -13.41
CA SER A 111 3.85 18.85 -12.38
C SER A 111 3.29 18.21 -11.11
N ALA A 112 2.13 18.70 -10.65
CA ALA A 112 1.40 18.16 -9.52
C ALA A 112 0.79 16.78 -9.82
N PHE A 113 0.25 16.60 -11.03
CA PHE A 113 -0.35 15.31 -11.44
C PHE A 113 0.69 14.20 -11.57
N TYR A 114 1.85 14.46 -12.17
CA TYR A 114 2.93 13.47 -12.29
C TYR A 114 3.55 13.10 -10.93
N SER A 115 3.58 14.03 -9.97
CA SER A 115 3.97 13.73 -8.59
C SER A 115 2.95 12.84 -7.88
N GLY A 116 1.64 13.14 -8.03
CA GLY A 116 0.57 12.27 -7.54
C GLY A 116 0.62 10.86 -8.15
N PHE A 117 0.91 10.77 -9.46
CA PHE A 117 1.11 9.51 -10.16
C PHE A 117 2.33 8.74 -9.63
N GLY A 118 3.44 9.41 -9.35
CA GLY A 118 4.61 8.85 -8.68
C GLY A 118 4.27 8.22 -7.33
N ALA A 119 3.56 8.95 -6.49
CA ALA A 119 3.12 8.45 -5.18
C ALA A 119 2.24 7.19 -5.29
N TYR A 120 1.26 7.18 -6.20
CA TYR A 120 0.42 5.99 -6.42
C TYR A 120 1.19 4.80 -7.01
N SER A 121 2.16 5.05 -7.90
CA SER A 121 3.02 3.99 -8.44
C SER A 121 3.86 3.33 -7.34
N TYR A 122 4.34 4.12 -6.38
CA TYR A 122 5.07 3.64 -5.22
C TYR A 122 4.16 2.79 -4.31
N ILE A 123 2.94 3.25 -4.01
CA ILE A 123 1.96 2.50 -3.23
C ILE A 123 1.65 1.16 -3.89
N LEU A 124 1.38 1.16 -5.19
CA LEU A 124 1.04 -0.05 -5.95
C LEU A 124 2.20 -1.03 -5.96
N GLY A 125 3.43 -0.58 -6.22
CA GLY A 125 4.64 -1.41 -6.16
C GLY A 125 4.91 -1.96 -4.75
N SER A 126 4.69 -1.15 -3.72
CA SER A 126 4.79 -1.56 -2.32
C SER A 126 3.75 -2.62 -1.96
N SER A 127 2.49 -2.42 -2.35
CA SER A 127 1.42 -3.40 -2.14
C SER A 127 1.67 -4.71 -2.89
N ILE A 128 2.18 -4.68 -4.13
CA ILE A 128 2.56 -5.89 -4.87
C ILE A 128 3.73 -6.62 -4.19
N LYS A 129 4.76 -5.89 -3.76
CA LYS A 129 5.91 -6.48 -3.05
C LYS A 129 5.47 -7.13 -1.74
N LYS A 130 4.62 -6.46 -0.96
CA LYS A 130 4.02 -7.01 0.26
C LYS A 130 3.18 -8.26 -0.03
N PHE A 131 2.37 -8.24 -1.09
CA PHE A 131 1.59 -9.40 -1.52
C PHE A 131 2.50 -10.60 -1.87
N TYR A 132 3.63 -10.36 -2.55
CA TYR A 132 4.58 -11.40 -2.91
C TYR A 132 5.34 -11.96 -1.68
N GLN A 133 5.69 -11.11 -0.71
CA GLN A 133 6.49 -11.50 0.46
C GLN A 133 5.66 -12.11 1.59
N ASN A 134 4.50 -11.52 1.91
CA ASN A 134 3.72 -11.83 3.12
C ASN A 134 2.38 -12.52 2.80
N GLY A 135 2.02 -12.70 1.52
CA GLY A 135 0.69 -13.14 1.12
C GLY A 135 -0.36 -12.04 1.27
N ILE A 136 -1.65 -12.40 1.13
CA ILE A 136 -2.75 -11.43 0.90
C ILE A 136 -3.17 -10.65 2.18
N ILE A 137 -2.44 -10.75 3.29
CA ILE A 137 -2.98 -10.40 4.60
C ILE A 137 -2.07 -9.43 5.31
N GLU A 138 -2.36 -8.14 5.17
CA GLU A 138 -1.79 -7.12 6.02
C GLU A 138 -2.80 -6.04 6.35
N ASN A 139 -2.81 -5.62 7.62
CA ASN A 139 -3.63 -4.53 8.15
C ASN A 139 -3.08 -3.19 7.64
N ASP A 140 -3.29 -2.93 6.36
CA ASP A 140 -2.97 -1.65 5.77
C ASP A 140 -4.05 -0.63 6.19
N LYS A 141 -3.65 0.48 6.81
CA LYS A 141 -4.57 1.53 7.28
C LYS A 141 -5.22 2.20 6.06
N SER A 142 -6.40 1.70 5.68
CA SER A 142 -7.18 2.05 4.48
C SER A 142 -7.38 3.55 4.21
N GLY A 143 -7.29 4.42 5.22
CA GLY A 143 -7.52 5.86 5.05
C GLY A 143 -6.34 6.63 4.46
N TRP A 144 -5.10 6.16 4.61
CA TRP A 144 -3.91 6.93 4.24
C TRP A 144 -3.58 6.85 2.74
N PHE A 145 -4.13 5.86 2.02
CA PHE A 145 -3.85 5.66 0.60
C PHE A 145 -4.42 6.73 -0.32
N VAL A 146 -5.49 7.42 0.10
CA VAL A 146 -6.10 8.50 -0.69
C VAL A 146 -5.44 9.84 -0.36
N THR A 147 -5.15 10.07 0.92
CA THR A 147 -4.64 11.36 1.40
C THR A 147 -3.15 11.56 1.08
N ILE A 148 -2.33 10.52 1.17
CA ILE A 148 -0.88 10.62 0.94
C ILE A 148 -0.56 11.10 -0.49
N PRO A 149 -1.15 10.52 -1.56
CA PRO A 149 -0.85 10.97 -2.91
C PRO A 149 -1.32 12.38 -3.22
N VAL A 150 -2.43 12.83 -2.60
CA VAL A 150 -2.90 14.21 -2.69
C VAL A 150 -1.90 15.17 -2.03
N LEU A 151 -1.34 14.81 -0.87
CA LEU A 151 -0.26 15.58 -0.24
C LEU A 151 1.00 15.60 -1.11
N CYS A 152 1.33 14.50 -1.79
CA CYS A 152 2.45 14.44 -2.73
C CYS A 152 2.25 15.33 -3.97
N MET A 153 1.03 15.75 -4.31
CA MET A 153 0.83 16.73 -5.39
C MET A 153 1.50 18.07 -5.07
N ILE A 154 1.50 18.47 -3.79
CA ILE A 154 2.14 19.70 -3.31
C ILE A 154 3.66 19.62 -3.52
N SER A 155 4.28 18.46 -3.26
CA SER A 155 5.72 18.32 -3.47
C SER A 155 6.12 18.42 -4.95
N GLY A 156 5.28 17.91 -5.86
CA GLY A 156 5.46 18.09 -7.31
C GLY A 156 5.46 19.56 -7.74
N TYR A 157 4.50 20.33 -7.22
CA TYR A 157 4.40 21.77 -7.47
C TYR A 157 5.66 22.52 -6.97
N MET A 158 6.11 22.22 -5.76
CA MET A 158 7.30 22.85 -5.16
C MET A 158 8.58 22.50 -5.92
N VAL A 159 8.72 21.25 -6.35
CA VAL A 159 9.87 20.79 -7.15
C VAL A 159 9.91 21.47 -8.51
N TYR A 160 8.76 21.66 -9.16
CA TYR A 160 8.71 22.44 -10.41
C TYR A 160 9.19 23.88 -10.20
N LEU A 161 8.74 24.55 -9.13
CA LEU A 161 9.18 25.92 -8.84
C LEU A 161 10.69 26.01 -8.59
N ILE A 162 11.28 25.05 -7.90
CA ILE A 162 12.73 25.03 -7.62
C ILE A 162 13.52 24.81 -8.92
N PHE A 163 13.14 23.82 -9.72
CA PHE A 163 13.88 23.46 -10.93
C PHE A 163 13.69 24.45 -12.08
N ASN A 164 12.48 25.03 -12.22
CA ASN A 164 12.21 25.98 -13.29
C ASN A 164 12.79 27.38 -13.00
N ASN A 165 12.81 27.82 -11.73
CA ASN A 165 13.46 29.08 -11.37
C ASN A 165 14.99 29.03 -11.49
N SER A 166 15.59 27.83 -11.44
CA SER A 166 17.04 27.69 -11.41
C SER A 166 17.70 27.61 -12.80
N ILE A 167 16.95 27.39 -13.89
CA ILE A 167 17.55 27.06 -15.18
C ILE A 167 16.75 27.67 -16.35
N GLY A 168 17.22 28.80 -16.88
CA GLY A 168 16.61 29.50 -18.01
C GLY A 168 16.62 28.71 -19.33
N ASN A 169 15.52 28.87 -20.09
CA ASN A 169 15.12 28.30 -21.39
C ASN A 169 14.53 26.87 -21.40
N GLU A 170 13.28 26.76 -21.86
CA GLU A 170 12.52 25.51 -22.03
C GLU A 170 12.88 24.84 -23.36
N SER A 171 13.56 23.69 -23.31
CA SER A 171 13.68 22.75 -24.43
C SER A 171 12.83 21.50 -24.16
N VAL A 172 12.39 20.79 -25.21
CA VAL A 172 11.55 19.57 -25.09
C VAL A 172 12.20 18.51 -24.20
N ASP A 173 13.52 18.38 -24.26
CA ASP A 173 14.29 17.47 -23.40
C ASP A 173 14.22 17.86 -21.91
N ARG A 174 14.14 19.17 -21.61
CA ARG A 174 14.01 19.65 -20.23
C ARG A 174 12.64 19.38 -19.65
N VAL A 175 11.57 19.55 -20.42
CA VAL A 175 10.21 19.23 -19.96
C VAL A 175 10.13 17.75 -19.56
N SER A 176 10.71 16.86 -20.35
CA SER A 176 10.78 15.42 -20.06
C SER A 176 11.56 15.11 -18.78
N ILE A 177 12.70 15.78 -18.57
CA ILE A 177 13.50 15.65 -17.34
C ILE A 177 12.72 16.17 -16.13
N THR A 178 12.04 17.32 -16.23
CA THR A 178 11.25 17.89 -15.14
C THR A 178 10.05 17.00 -14.80
N ILE A 179 9.40 16.36 -15.78
CA ILE A 179 8.36 15.34 -15.57
C ILE A 179 8.91 14.18 -14.74
N LEU A 180 10.08 13.64 -15.11
CA LEU A 180 10.74 12.56 -14.38
C LEU A 180 11.08 12.96 -12.94
N ILE A 181 11.59 14.17 -12.73
CA ILE A 181 11.92 14.68 -11.41
C ILE A 181 10.66 14.84 -10.55
N CYS A 182 9.56 15.37 -11.10
CA CYS A 182 8.28 15.48 -10.38
C CYS A 182 7.74 14.09 -9.98
N PHE A 183 7.83 13.11 -10.88
CA PHE A 183 7.45 11.73 -10.61
C PHE A 183 8.28 11.09 -9.49
N LEU A 184 9.60 11.26 -9.52
CA LEU A 184 10.50 10.75 -8.48
C LEU A 184 10.26 11.44 -7.14
N ALA A 185 10.05 12.76 -7.15
CA ALA A 185 9.74 13.52 -5.96
C ALA A 185 8.48 13.01 -5.27
N GLY A 186 7.40 12.77 -6.03
CA GLY A 186 6.17 12.18 -5.49
C GLY A 186 6.38 10.79 -4.90
N SER A 187 7.15 9.94 -5.58
CA SER A 187 7.48 8.58 -5.12
C SER A 187 8.28 8.59 -3.81
N ILE A 188 9.30 9.46 -3.72
CA ILE A 188 10.15 9.61 -2.53
C ILE A 188 9.37 10.21 -1.37
N THR A 189 8.55 11.24 -1.63
CA THR A 189 7.69 11.87 -0.61
C THR A 189 6.73 10.84 -0.02
N CYS A 190 6.11 10.02 -0.88
CA CYS A 190 5.22 8.95 -0.46
C CYS A 190 5.94 7.90 0.38
N TRP A 191 7.15 7.49 -0.02
CA TRP A 191 7.97 6.56 0.75
C TRP A 191 8.29 7.09 2.15
N TYR A 192 8.69 8.37 2.24
CA TYR A 192 9.01 9.01 3.51
C TYR A 192 7.80 9.04 4.44
N LEU A 193 6.66 9.49 3.94
CA LEU A 193 5.40 9.55 4.70
C LEU A 193 4.93 8.18 5.16
N LEU A 194 5.07 7.14 4.32
CA LEU A 194 4.72 5.78 4.69
C LEU A 194 5.66 5.21 5.75
N LYS A 195 6.97 5.51 5.67
CA LYS A 195 7.98 5.06 6.64
C LYS A 195 7.80 5.72 8.02
N GLU A 196 7.51 7.02 8.07
CA GLU A 196 7.21 7.71 9.32
C GLU A 196 5.85 7.30 9.88
N GLY A 197 4.83 7.16 9.04
CA GLY A 197 3.49 6.72 9.45
C GLY A 197 3.46 5.32 10.08
N THR A 198 4.39 4.44 9.69
CA THR A 198 4.58 3.13 10.33
C THR A 198 5.28 3.18 11.70
N ASN A 199 6.06 4.23 11.99
CA ASN A 199 6.78 4.38 13.25
C ASN A 199 5.95 5.02 14.38
N ILE A 200 4.74 5.53 14.09
CA ILE A 200 3.90 6.22 15.08
C ILE A 200 3.12 5.23 15.99
N HIS A 201 3.23 3.92 15.76
CA HIS A 201 2.73 2.91 16.70
C HIS A 201 3.68 1.71 16.78
N LEU A 202 4.80 1.91 17.47
CA LEU A 202 5.41 0.89 18.32
C LEU A 202 5.05 1.24 19.76
#